data_AF-D8TDH6-F1
#
_entry.id   AF-D8TDH6-F1
#
_cell.length_a   1.000
_cell.length_b   1.000
_cell.length_c   1.000
_cell.angle_alpha   90.00
_cell.angle_beta   90.00
_cell.angle_gamma   90.00
#
_symmetry.space_group_name_H-M   'P 1'
#
loop_
_entity.id
_entity.type
_entity.pdbx_description
1 polymer ?
#
loop_
_entity_poly.entity_id
_entity_poly.type
_entity_poly.pdbx_seq_one_letter_code
_entity_poly.pdbx_strand_id
1 'polypeptide(L)'
;MESSLKLFSLLATFLLIFLGSSSCAKNDNCNGSGLCGSRVNQADCRRAISRYTDGTIYNGFTSRVSGHCTAIFRCDGNYPSVSGAVLKQQFLHVYDNQPCRLCGSHAFDGGNCEATLNYCGNCRDSGNPNAVKN
;
A
#
# COMPACT_ATOMS: atom_id res chain seq x y z
N MET A 1 29.62 55.72 3.27
CA MET A 1 28.43 56.14 2.50
C MET A 1 28.71 55.76 1.06
N GLU A 2 28.12 54.67 0.57
CA GLU A 2 28.06 54.37 -0.87
C GLU A 2 26.65 53.88 -1.20
N SER A 3 25.96 54.74 -1.93
CA SER A 3 25.06 54.48 -3.07
C SER A 3 24.02 53.35 -3.00
N SER A 4 22.78 53.82 -2.77
CA SER A 4 21.55 53.46 -3.52
C SER A 4 21.80 53.21 -5.02
N LEU A 5 21.04 52.46 -5.82
CA LEU A 5 19.59 52.26 -5.87
C LEU A 5 19.29 51.14 -6.90
N LYS A 6 18.28 50.31 -6.58
CA LYS A 6 17.36 49.44 -7.35
C LYS A 6 17.40 49.33 -8.89
N LEU A 7 16.71 48.28 -9.39
CA LEU A 7 16.21 47.96 -10.75
C LEU A 7 17.06 46.89 -11.47
N PHE A 8 16.56 45.81 -12.09
CA PHE A 8 15.21 45.37 -12.47
C PHE A 8 15.29 43.87 -12.87
N SER A 9 14.16 43.16 -12.75
CA SER A 9 13.70 42.15 -13.72
C SER A 9 14.48 40.83 -13.87
N LEU A 10 14.08 39.82 -13.10
CA LEU A 10 13.71 38.53 -13.70
C LEU A 10 12.44 38.00 -13.03
N LEU A 11 11.32 38.44 -13.60
CA LEU A 11 10.00 37.89 -13.38
C LEU A 11 9.95 36.41 -13.83
N ALA A 12 9.04 35.69 -13.18
CA ALA A 12 8.22 34.65 -13.79
C ALA A 12 8.93 33.38 -14.25
N THR A 13 9.14 32.45 -13.32
CA THR A 13 8.50 31.12 -13.35
C THR A 13 9.12 30.25 -12.27
N PHE A 14 8.48 30.16 -11.10
CA PHE A 14 8.30 28.85 -10.46
C PHE A 14 7.08 28.95 -9.53
N LEU A 15 5.98 29.38 -10.14
CA LEU A 15 4.66 28.91 -9.76
C LEU A 15 4.58 27.42 -10.14
N LEU A 16 5.27 26.57 -9.39
CA LEU A 16 4.76 25.23 -9.14
C LEU A 16 4.22 25.27 -7.73
N ILE A 17 2.99 25.78 -7.66
CA ILE A 17 2.04 25.37 -6.65
C ILE A 17 2.13 23.84 -6.68
N PHE A 18 2.82 23.26 -5.71
CA PHE A 18 2.54 21.89 -5.31
C PHE A 18 1.12 21.95 -4.73
N LEU A 19 0.13 21.90 -5.64
CA LEU A 19 -1.14 21.25 -5.40
C LEU A 19 -0.79 19.76 -5.18
N GLY A 20 -0.07 19.49 -4.09
CA GLY A 20 -0.03 18.20 -3.45
C GLY A 20 -1.45 17.98 -3.02
N SER A 21 -2.17 17.26 -3.87
CA SER A 21 -3.56 16.88 -3.72
C SER A 21 -3.77 16.48 -2.27
N SER A 22 -4.84 16.99 -1.66
CA SER A 22 -5.33 16.51 -0.38
C SER A 22 -5.67 15.03 -0.52
N SER A 23 -4.67 14.16 -0.48
CA SER A 23 -4.87 12.74 -0.26
C SER A 23 -5.33 12.66 1.19
N CYS A 24 -6.59 12.31 1.39
CA CYS A 24 -7.03 11.77 2.67
C CYS A 24 -6.05 10.66 3.01
N ALA A 25 -5.08 10.95 3.88
CA ALA A 25 -4.04 9.99 4.22
C ALA A 25 -4.77 8.80 4.86
N LYS A 26 -4.88 7.70 4.13
CA LYS A 26 -5.18 6.43 4.78
C LYS A 26 -4.04 6.21 5.76
N ASN A 27 -4.38 6.12 7.03
CA ASN A 27 -3.42 5.80 8.07
C ASN A 27 -3.41 4.29 8.28
N ASP A 28 -2.24 3.81 8.65
CA ASP A 28 -2.05 2.49 9.23
C ASP A 28 -3.09 2.23 10.32
N ASN A 29 -3.71 1.05 10.29
CA ASN A 29 -4.75 0.70 11.24
C ASN A 29 -4.84 -0.80 11.47
N CYS A 30 -5.34 -1.17 12.65
CA CYS A 30 -5.53 -2.56 13.04
C CYS A 30 -6.94 -3.07 12.75
N ASN A 31 -7.65 -2.47 11.79
CA ASN A 31 -9.00 -2.89 11.48
C ASN A 31 -8.98 -4.23 10.75
N GLY A 32 -9.94 -5.07 11.06
CA GLY A 32 -10.08 -6.38 10.45
C GLY A 32 -11.35 -7.07 10.94
N SER A 33 -11.52 -8.32 10.53
CA SER A 33 -12.59 -9.16 11.05
C SER A 33 -12.44 -9.38 12.56
N GLY A 34 -13.55 -9.46 13.29
CA GLY A 34 -13.54 -9.93 14.68
C GLY A 34 -12.97 -11.35 14.86
N LEU A 35 -12.79 -12.10 13.77
CA LEU A 35 -12.17 -13.43 13.75
C LEU A 35 -10.64 -13.40 13.64
N CYS A 36 -10.03 -12.23 13.46
CA CYS A 36 -8.58 -12.09 13.34
C CYS A 36 -7.80 -12.58 14.57
N GLY A 37 -8.35 -12.41 15.78
CA GLY A 37 -7.68 -12.85 17.00
C GLY A 37 -7.82 -14.35 17.31
N SER A 38 -8.77 -15.05 16.67
CA SER A 38 -9.14 -16.42 17.04
C SER A 38 -9.01 -17.45 15.91
N ARG A 39 -9.02 -17.00 14.65
CA ARG A 39 -8.98 -17.88 13.47
C ARG A 39 -7.77 -17.65 12.58
N VAL A 40 -7.21 -16.45 12.59
CA VAL A 40 -5.98 -16.16 11.84
C VAL A 40 -4.78 -16.55 12.72
N ASN A 41 -3.75 -17.10 12.10
CA ASN A 41 -2.48 -17.35 12.75
C ASN A 41 -1.33 -16.79 11.90
N GLN A 42 -0.17 -16.62 12.54
CA GLN A 42 1.00 -16.00 11.90
C GLN A 42 1.51 -16.82 10.70
N ALA A 43 1.48 -18.15 10.80
CA ALA A 43 1.97 -19.02 9.73
C ALA A 43 1.12 -18.89 8.46
N ASP A 44 -0.20 -18.80 8.61
CA ASP A 44 -1.14 -18.53 7.52
C ASP A 44 -0.84 -17.20 6.84
N CYS A 45 -0.65 -16.12 7.60
CA CYS A 45 -0.33 -14.83 7.00
C CYS A 45 1.03 -14.83 6.30
N ARG A 46 2.07 -15.42 6.91
CA ARG A 46 3.39 -15.54 6.25
C ARG A 46 3.30 -16.33 4.94
N ARG A 47 2.50 -17.41 4.90
CA ARG A 47 2.26 -18.18 3.67
C ARG A 47 1.43 -17.42 2.64
N ALA A 48 0.42 -16.65 3.06
CA ALA A 48 -0.34 -15.80 2.16
C ALA A 48 0.57 -14.74 1.49
N ILE A 49 1.43 -14.08 2.28
CA ILE A 49 2.41 -13.11 1.82
C ILE A 49 3.43 -13.75 0.85
N SER A 50 3.94 -14.95 1.15
CA SER A 50 4.94 -15.61 0.32
C SER A 50 4.45 -16.00 -1.08
N ARG A 51 3.13 -16.02 -1.32
CA ARG A 51 2.52 -16.31 -2.63
C ARG A 51 2.61 -15.13 -3.62
N TYR A 52 3.03 -13.95 -3.17
CA TYR A 52 3.49 -12.91 -4.09
C TYR A 52 4.87 -13.31 -4.65
N THR A 53 5.07 -13.24 -5.96
CA THR A 53 6.34 -13.65 -6.59
C THR A 53 7.26 -12.45 -6.74
N ASP A 54 8.50 -12.55 -6.29
CA ASP A 54 9.39 -11.38 -6.14
C ASP A 54 9.65 -10.62 -7.45
N GLY A 55 9.88 -11.35 -8.54
CA GLY A 55 10.13 -10.78 -9.87
C GLY A 55 8.87 -10.41 -10.67
N THR A 56 7.68 -10.66 -10.12
CA THR A 56 6.42 -10.33 -10.81
C THR A 56 6.00 -8.91 -10.47
N ILE A 57 5.60 -8.15 -11.49
CA ILE A 57 5.00 -6.83 -11.33
C ILE A 57 3.50 -6.98 -11.09
N TYR A 58 3.00 -6.23 -10.13
CA TYR A 58 1.60 -6.13 -9.75
C TYR A 58 1.16 -4.69 -9.97
N ASN A 59 0.18 -4.50 -10.86
CA ASN A 59 -0.33 -3.20 -11.28
C ASN A 59 -1.86 -3.14 -11.25
N GLY A 60 -2.47 -3.99 -10.42
CA GLY A 60 -3.90 -4.12 -10.24
C GLY A 60 -4.22 -4.78 -8.90
N PHE A 61 -5.51 -4.77 -8.54
CA PHE A 61 -5.99 -5.44 -7.33
C PHE A 61 -5.50 -6.88 -7.32
N THR A 62 -4.94 -7.33 -6.20
CA THR A 62 -4.61 -8.74 -6.00
C THR A 62 -4.82 -9.15 -4.56
N SER A 63 -5.16 -10.43 -4.37
CA SER A 63 -5.17 -11.06 -3.07
C SER A 63 -4.55 -12.45 -3.12
N ARG A 64 -3.87 -12.83 -2.05
CA ARG A 64 -3.32 -14.16 -1.86
C ARG A 64 -3.80 -14.73 -0.52
N VAL A 65 -4.22 -15.99 -0.54
CA VAL A 65 -4.89 -16.64 0.59
C VAL A 65 -4.08 -17.85 1.04
N SER A 66 -3.96 -18.04 2.34
CA SER A 66 -3.46 -19.28 2.94
C SER A 66 -4.15 -19.52 4.28
N GLY A 67 -4.73 -20.71 4.44
CA GLY A 67 -5.55 -21.03 5.61
C GLY A 67 -6.66 -19.99 5.78
N HIS A 68 -6.66 -19.30 6.92
CA HIS A 68 -7.63 -18.24 7.21
C HIS A 68 -7.10 -16.83 7.02
N CYS A 69 -5.86 -16.64 6.52
CA CYS A 69 -5.31 -15.32 6.27
C CYS A 69 -5.34 -14.97 4.77
N THR A 70 -5.73 -13.73 4.48
CA THR A 70 -5.64 -13.13 3.15
C THR A 70 -4.75 -11.90 3.21
N ALA A 71 -3.76 -11.85 2.32
CA ALA A 71 -2.97 -10.66 2.01
C ALA A 71 -3.58 -9.96 0.78
N ILE A 72 -3.90 -8.68 0.89
CA ILE A 72 -4.64 -7.91 -0.12
C ILE A 72 -3.85 -6.66 -0.49
N PHE A 73 -3.54 -6.51 -1.79
CA PHE A 73 -3.06 -5.26 -2.36
C PHE A 73 -4.20 -4.57 -3.10
N ARG A 74 -4.54 -3.36 -2.65
CA ARG A 74 -5.58 -2.52 -3.26
C ARG A 74 -5.14 -1.06 -3.31
N CYS A 75 -5.62 -0.31 -4.30
CA CYS A 75 -5.47 1.14 -4.39
C CYS A 75 -6.80 1.80 -4.76
N ASP A 76 -6.96 3.07 -4.38
CA ASP A 76 -8.11 3.88 -4.78
C ASP A 76 -7.81 4.56 -6.12
N GLY A 77 -8.25 3.95 -7.21
CA GLY A 77 -8.04 4.47 -8.56
C GLY A 77 -6.82 3.84 -9.24
N ASN A 78 -5.79 4.63 -9.51
CA ASN A 78 -4.65 4.16 -10.31
C ASN A 78 -3.72 3.27 -9.49
N TYR A 79 -3.40 2.10 -10.03
CA TYR A 79 -2.43 1.18 -9.44
C TYR A 79 -1.02 1.50 -9.94
N PRO A 80 -0.05 1.70 -9.03
CA PRO A 80 1.36 1.76 -9.39
C PRO A 80 1.86 0.39 -9.85
N SER A 81 2.97 0.36 -10.58
CA SER A 81 3.67 -0.89 -10.90
C SER A 81 4.61 -1.25 -9.75
N VAL A 82 4.25 -2.28 -8.99
CA VAL A 82 4.97 -2.68 -7.77
C VAL A 82 5.40 -4.13 -7.88
N SER A 83 6.65 -4.45 -7.52
CA SER A 83 7.10 -5.84 -7.53
C SER A 83 6.51 -6.63 -6.36
N GLY A 84 6.42 -7.96 -6.51
CA GLY A 84 6.00 -8.82 -5.40
C GLY A 84 6.92 -8.70 -4.20
N ALA A 85 8.21 -8.47 -4.41
CA ALA A 85 9.17 -8.24 -3.33
C ALA A 85 8.81 -6.98 -2.51
N VAL A 86 8.43 -5.89 -3.18
CA VAL A 86 8.01 -4.66 -2.50
C VAL A 86 6.69 -4.87 -1.77
N LEU A 87 5.71 -5.54 -2.39
CA LEU A 87 4.43 -5.84 -1.74
C LEU A 87 4.61 -6.70 -0.48
N LYS A 88 5.51 -7.69 -0.50
CA LYS A 88 5.85 -8.48 0.70
C LYS A 88 6.32 -7.59 1.84
N GLN A 89 7.19 -6.61 1.56
CA GLN A 89 7.65 -5.67 2.60
C GLN A 89 6.49 -4.84 3.16
N GLN A 90 5.54 -4.41 2.31
CA GLN A 90 4.36 -3.67 2.78
C GLN A 90 3.47 -4.53 3.69
N PHE A 91 3.26 -5.81 3.36
CA PHE A 91 2.52 -6.73 4.23
C PHE A 91 3.26 -7.06 5.54
N LEU A 92 4.58 -7.21 5.48
CA LEU A 92 5.40 -7.44 6.67
C LEU A 92 5.38 -6.22 7.60
N HIS A 93 5.22 -5.00 7.06
CA HIS A 93 5.05 -3.81 7.90
C HIS A 93 3.81 -3.91 8.83
N VAL A 94 2.68 -4.40 8.32
CA VAL A 94 1.48 -4.66 9.13
C VAL A 94 1.78 -5.65 10.27
N TYR A 95 2.65 -6.60 9.99
CA TYR A 95 2.95 -7.71 10.88
C TYR A 95 4.00 -7.37 11.95
N ASP A 96 5.14 -6.79 11.54
CA ASP A 96 6.32 -6.59 12.36
C ASP A 96 6.41 -5.19 12.98
N ASN A 97 5.78 -4.19 12.35
CA ASN A 97 5.94 -2.78 12.74
C ASN A 97 4.68 -2.15 13.36
N GLN A 98 3.51 -2.76 13.18
CA GLN A 98 2.26 -2.29 13.78
C GLN A 98 1.85 -3.16 14.98
N PRO A 99 1.20 -2.59 16.01
CA PRO A 99 0.71 -3.36 17.17
C PRO A 99 -0.50 -4.26 16.84
N CYS A 100 -0.83 -4.46 15.56
CA CYS A 100 -2.03 -5.11 15.07
C CYS A 100 -2.00 -6.65 15.12
N ARG A 101 -0.80 -7.23 15.37
CA ARG A 101 -0.51 -8.67 15.45
C ARG A 101 -0.74 -9.44 14.15
N LEU A 102 -2.00 -9.61 13.72
CA LEU A 102 -2.38 -10.57 12.66
C LEU A 102 -3.24 -9.97 11.55
N CYS A 103 -3.98 -8.90 11.83
CA CYS A 103 -4.79 -8.23 10.84
C CYS A 103 -4.65 -6.74 10.98
N GLY A 104 -4.70 -6.04 9.86
CA GLY A 104 -4.53 -4.62 9.79
C GLY A 104 -4.19 -4.22 8.37
N SER A 105 -3.97 -2.93 8.21
CA SER A 105 -3.68 -2.31 6.94
C SER A 105 -2.50 -1.36 7.10
N HIS A 106 -1.60 -1.42 6.13
CA HIS A 106 -0.54 -0.44 5.95
C HIS A 106 -0.81 0.37 4.70
N ALA A 107 -0.86 1.68 4.83
CA ALA A 107 -1.06 2.58 3.70
C ALA A 107 0.29 3.04 3.14
N PHE A 108 0.41 3.04 1.81
CA PHE A 108 1.62 3.44 1.10
C PHE A 108 1.25 4.20 -0.19
N ASP A 109 2.25 4.62 -0.97
CA ASP A 109 2.04 5.41 -2.20
C ASP A 109 1.26 6.71 -1.94
N GLY A 110 1.68 7.49 -0.94
CA GLY A 110 0.98 8.71 -0.53
C GLY A 110 -0.42 8.46 0.08
N GLY A 111 -0.70 7.23 0.51
CA GLY A 111 -2.01 6.81 1.04
C GLY A 111 -3.00 6.35 -0.04
N ASN A 112 -2.58 6.32 -1.31
CA ASN A 112 -3.38 5.82 -2.43
C ASN A 112 -3.59 4.29 -2.35
N CYS A 113 -2.56 3.58 -1.90
CA CYS A 113 -2.54 2.12 -1.86
C CYS A 113 -2.50 1.60 -0.42
N GLU A 114 -3.01 0.38 -0.26
CA GLU A 114 -3.10 -0.30 1.02
C GLU A 114 -2.70 -1.77 0.87
N ALA A 115 -1.83 -2.22 1.78
CA ALA A 115 -1.50 -3.61 2.01
C ALA A 115 -2.24 -4.08 3.26
N THR A 116 -3.22 -4.97 3.08
CA THR A 116 -4.08 -5.45 4.17
C THR A 116 -3.83 -6.92 4.46
N LEU A 117 -3.75 -7.27 5.75
CA LEU A 117 -3.90 -8.63 6.25
C LEU A 117 -5.26 -8.76 6.93
N ASN A 118 -6.05 -9.75 6.53
CA ASN A 118 -7.36 -9.97 7.14
C ASN A 118 -7.75 -11.45 7.18
N TYR A 119 -8.72 -11.79 8.03
CA TYR A 119 -9.36 -13.09 8.02
C TYR A 119 -10.15 -13.31 6.73
N CYS A 120 -10.03 -14.52 6.16
CA CYS A 120 -11.06 -15.04 5.27
C CYS A 120 -11.26 -16.55 5.45
N GLY A 121 -12.52 -16.97 5.60
CA GLY A 121 -12.88 -18.38 5.79
C GLY A 121 -12.81 -19.23 4.52
N ASN A 122 -13.27 -18.70 3.39
CA ASN A 122 -13.45 -19.45 2.13
C ASN A 122 -12.99 -18.66 0.90
N CYS A 123 -12.02 -17.76 1.04
CA CYS A 123 -11.50 -17.01 -0.09
C CYS A 123 -10.59 -17.86 -0.96
N ARG A 124 -10.42 -17.43 -2.21
CA ARG A 124 -9.38 -17.89 -3.12
C ARG A 124 -8.50 -16.71 -3.50
N ASP A 125 -7.30 -17.02 -3.98
CA ASP A 125 -6.46 -16.02 -4.63
C ASP A 125 -7.27 -15.30 -5.71
N SER A 126 -7.06 -13.99 -5.81
CA SER A 126 -7.72 -13.16 -6.82
C SER A 126 -6.74 -12.14 -7.38
N GLY A 127 -7.08 -11.63 -8.56
CA GLY A 127 -6.29 -10.65 -9.28
C GLY A 127 -5.08 -11.24 -10.01
N ASN A 128 -4.94 -10.85 -11.27
CA ASN A 128 -3.86 -11.24 -12.15
C ASN A 128 -2.73 -10.19 -12.06
N PRO A 129 -1.45 -10.58 -11.87
CA PRO A 129 -0.32 -9.63 -11.94
C PRO A 129 -0.21 -8.89 -13.28
N ASN A 130 -0.76 -9.46 -14.36
CA ASN A 130 -0.69 -8.89 -15.70
C ASN A 130 -2.03 -8.30 -16.15
N ALA A 131 -2.68 -7.47 -15.32
CA ALA A 131 -3.82 -6.70 -15.78
C ALA A 131 -3.32 -5.68 -16.83
N VAL A 132 -3.39 -6.07 -18.10
CA VAL A 132 -3.17 -5.16 -19.24
C VAL A 132 -4.20 -4.05 -19.10
N LYS A 133 -3.74 -2.81 -18.92
CA LYS A 133 -4.59 -1.63 -19.06
C LYS A 133 -5.01 -1.58 -20.53
N ASN A 134 -6.27 -1.91 -20.82
CA ASN A 134 -6.90 -1.55 -22.09
C ASN A 134 -7.21 -0.06 -22.12
#